data_AF-A0A0A1UUM4-F1
#
_entry.id   AF-A0A0A1UUM4-F1
#
_cell.length_a   1.000
_cell.length_b   1.000
_cell.length_c   1.000
_cell.angle_alpha   90.00
_cell.angle_beta   90.00
_cell.angle_gamma   90.00
#
_symmetry.space_group_name_H-M   'P 1'
#
loop_
_entity.id
_entity.type
_entity.pdbx_description
1 polymer ?
#
loop_
_entity_poly.entity_id
_entity_poly.type
_entity_poly.pdbx_seq_one_letter_code
_entity_poly.pdbx_strand_id
1 'polypeptide(L)'
;MSNNNGGGFGRHIGRHSDSQQLDVRDSRPSSITIDSLLTTAPFTEDRKRDLPLVDWDGYFATKDVSAGRKHLALLRHFRYTTVPWMEAGDLSSTFGTDIMRLAQEHPPIQSVILDLSANQVALIRQQRDAADGQTQKTRMRALEGPARRIADSLSGITEYLQSGPSQWRSRAAREMGLVGPDATALSIEEPLRTLCKLHSRFDLASSIILRQRPLTPRSFYSPQGFPPAWNPECPGAAYLWSMHHLTVALHLVHDASLSLPQPLLQDSMCTSPNPGTWAAKWLAVWTSCQAWRDRRPATMRPALDMGNLEADADADASLPVQLYTHALAMQANAAYHLCSLLLLAGKPRLLHRRLPGLAAASSRGWHVRTLAGMACANDLAEQWDPVLVAGLLLAAREVTHPAQQDAVRTCVRRMRAATGIGVGVEGEVAELEALWGAGRCA
;
A
#
# COMPACT_ATOMS: atom_id res chain seq x y z
N MET A 1 76.18 12.41 19.84
CA MET A 1 77.37 11.56 19.94
C MET A 1 76.94 10.11 19.84
N SER A 2 77.42 9.46 18.78
CA SER A 2 77.82 8.05 18.67
C SER A 2 76.83 6.89 18.82
N ASN A 3 76.73 6.19 17.68
CA ASN A 3 76.80 4.74 17.44
C ASN A 3 75.62 3.84 17.84
N ASN A 4 74.95 3.08 16.97
CA ASN A 4 75.28 2.27 15.77
C ASN A 4 75.34 0.75 16.08
N ASN A 5 74.50 0.01 15.34
CA ASN A 5 74.58 -1.39 14.90
C ASN A 5 74.55 -2.60 15.86
N GLY A 6 73.62 -3.52 15.57
CA GLY A 6 73.99 -4.73 14.83
C GLY A 6 73.41 -6.09 15.26
N GLY A 7 72.65 -6.73 14.35
CA GLY A 7 72.54 -8.20 14.14
C GLY A 7 71.60 -8.98 15.07
N GLY A 8 70.82 -9.99 14.66
CA GLY A 8 70.68 -10.68 13.37
C GLY A 8 69.67 -11.85 13.48
N PHE A 9 69.05 -12.18 12.33
CA PHE A 9 68.46 -13.44 11.84
C PHE A 9 67.77 -14.48 12.76
N GLY A 10 66.54 -14.89 12.37
CA GLY A 10 65.97 -16.19 12.75
C GLY A 10 64.49 -16.49 12.44
N ARG A 11 64.22 -16.95 11.21
CA ARG A 11 63.21 -17.96 10.75
C ARG A 11 61.70 -17.90 11.11
N HIS A 12 60.91 -17.93 10.03
CA HIS A 12 59.59 -18.55 9.78
C HIS A 12 58.97 -19.50 10.82
N ILE A 13 57.68 -19.27 11.08
CA ILE A 13 56.50 -20.19 11.13
C ILE A 13 55.29 -19.20 11.19
N GLY A 14 54.31 -19.13 10.29
CA GLY A 14 53.52 -20.21 9.70
C GLY A 14 52.22 -20.41 10.49
N ARG A 15 51.17 -19.63 10.21
CA ARG A 15 49.77 -20.06 10.44
C ARG A 15 48.80 -19.32 9.53
N HIS A 16 48.28 -20.09 8.58
CA HIS A 16 47.19 -19.78 7.66
C HIS A 16 45.89 -19.45 8.42
N SER A 17 45.14 -18.49 7.91
CA SER A 17 43.68 -18.45 8.04
C SER A 17 43.13 -18.23 6.64
N ASP A 18 42.51 -19.28 6.12
CA ASP A 18 41.90 -19.32 4.80
C ASP A 18 40.76 -18.30 4.71
N SER A 19 41.00 -17.22 3.99
CA SER A 19 39.95 -16.37 3.44
C SER A 19 39.72 -16.82 2.01
N GLN A 20 38.65 -17.59 1.78
CA GLN A 20 38.17 -17.87 0.42
C GLN A 20 37.61 -16.57 -0.16
N GLN A 21 38.45 -15.84 -0.88
CA GLN A 21 38.05 -14.79 -1.82
C GLN A 21 37.34 -15.47 -3.00
N LEU A 22 36.03 -15.26 -3.13
CA LEU A 22 35.29 -15.60 -4.33
C LEU A 22 35.73 -14.65 -5.46
N ASP A 23 36.44 -15.20 -6.43
CA ASP A 23 36.83 -14.55 -7.68
C ASP A 23 35.59 -14.05 -8.42
N VAL A 24 35.40 -12.72 -8.45
CA VAL A 24 34.40 -12.07 -9.29
C VAL A 24 34.96 -12.00 -10.70
N ARG A 25 34.64 -13.00 -11.53
CA ARG A 25 34.84 -12.89 -12.97
C ARG A 25 33.85 -11.88 -13.54
N ASP A 26 34.41 -10.82 -14.13
CA ASP A 26 33.73 -9.83 -14.96
C ASP A 26 32.85 -10.52 -16.02
N SER A 27 31.56 -10.61 -15.70
CA SER A 27 30.52 -11.10 -16.59
C SER A 27 29.85 -9.86 -17.19
N ARG A 28 30.18 -9.53 -18.45
CA ARG A 28 29.42 -8.52 -19.20
C ARG A 28 27.94 -8.89 -19.19
N PRO A 29 27.00 -7.95 -18.98
CA PRO A 29 25.58 -8.27 -19.07
C PRO A 29 25.26 -8.63 -20.52
N SER A 30 24.98 -9.90 -20.78
CA SER A 30 24.47 -10.38 -22.05
C SER A 30 23.09 -9.76 -22.27
N SER A 31 22.97 -8.93 -23.32
CA SER A 31 21.68 -8.41 -23.79
C SER A 31 20.79 -9.59 -24.19
N ILE A 32 19.76 -9.87 -23.39
CA ILE A 32 18.73 -10.86 -23.70
C ILE A 32 17.88 -10.33 -24.86
N THR A 33 17.88 -11.04 -25.99
CA THR A 33 17.03 -10.75 -27.16
C THR A 33 15.58 -11.16 -26.90
N ILE A 34 14.62 -10.51 -27.58
CA ILE A 34 13.17 -10.82 -27.48
C ILE A 34 12.90 -12.32 -27.71
N ASP A 35 13.66 -12.97 -28.60
CA ASP A 35 13.54 -14.40 -28.89
C ASP A 35 13.87 -15.29 -27.68
N SER A 36 14.74 -14.84 -26.78
CA SER A 36 15.11 -15.55 -25.55
C SER A 36 14.07 -15.41 -24.43
N LEU A 37 13.12 -14.46 -24.55
CA LEU A 37 11.97 -14.34 -23.64
C LEU A 37 10.77 -15.18 -24.12
N LEU A 38 10.82 -15.68 -25.35
CA LEU A 38 9.76 -16.44 -26.02
C LEU A 38 9.97 -17.97 -25.93
N THR A 39 10.82 -18.46 -25.03
CA THR A 39 11.14 -19.89 -24.86
C THR A 39 10.00 -20.71 -24.23
N THR A 40 8.86 -20.73 -24.89
CA THR A 40 7.84 -21.76 -24.79
C THR A 40 7.47 -22.15 -26.21
N ALA A 41 7.66 -23.44 -26.54
CA ALA A 41 7.32 -24.23 -27.75
C ALA A 41 6.82 -23.49 -29.02
N PRO A 42 7.21 -23.91 -30.25
CA PRO A 42 6.97 -23.15 -31.47
C PRO A 42 5.47 -22.92 -31.71
N PHE A 43 5.02 -21.70 -31.46
CA PHE A 43 3.68 -21.26 -31.81
C PHE A 43 3.65 -20.94 -33.31
N THR A 44 2.78 -21.62 -34.05
CA THR A 44 2.47 -21.29 -35.44
C THR A 44 1.82 -19.90 -35.47
N GLU A 45 2.60 -18.88 -35.85
CA GLU A 45 2.14 -17.49 -35.99
C GLU A 45 1.08 -17.37 -37.09
N ASP A 46 -0.15 -17.05 -36.68
CA ASP A 46 -1.08 -16.33 -37.55
C ASP A 46 -0.52 -14.92 -37.74
N ARG A 47 0.09 -14.65 -38.89
CA ARG A 47 0.70 -13.36 -39.25
C ARG A 47 -0.37 -12.27 -39.43
N LYS A 48 -0.99 -11.81 -38.34
CA LYS A 48 -1.57 -10.45 -38.31
C LYS A 48 -0.42 -9.47 -38.51
N ARG A 49 -0.39 -8.75 -39.64
CA ARG A 49 0.57 -7.66 -39.87
C ARG A 49 0.32 -6.58 -38.82
N ASP A 50 1.20 -6.54 -37.84
CA ASP A 50 1.21 -5.54 -36.78
C ASP A 50 1.39 -4.14 -37.38
N LEU A 51 0.45 -3.22 -37.10
CA LEU A 51 0.56 -1.82 -37.51
C LEU A 51 1.79 -1.17 -36.85
N PRO A 52 2.52 -0.25 -37.53
CA PRO A 52 3.65 0.44 -36.92
C PRO A 52 3.22 1.17 -35.62
N LEU A 53 4.09 1.15 -34.60
CA LEU A 53 3.88 1.89 -33.35
C LEU A 53 4.20 3.36 -33.60
N VAL A 54 3.18 4.23 -33.52
CA VAL A 54 3.31 5.66 -33.84
C VAL A 54 3.20 6.53 -32.58
N ASP A 55 2.51 6.06 -31.54
CA ASP A 55 2.35 6.74 -30.26
C ASP A 55 2.64 5.80 -29.08
N TRP A 56 2.77 6.39 -27.89
CA TRP A 56 3.05 5.66 -26.65
C TRP A 56 1.91 4.71 -26.26
N ASP A 57 0.66 5.10 -26.52
CA ASP A 57 -0.53 4.31 -26.17
C ASP A 57 -0.58 2.99 -26.96
N GLY A 58 -0.10 2.98 -28.21
CA GLY A 58 0.04 1.80 -29.04
C GLY A 58 0.94 0.71 -28.44
N TYR A 59 1.88 1.07 -27.55
CA TYR A 59 2.73 0.10 -26.84
C TYR A 59 1.98 -0.70 -25.77
N PHE A 60 0.79 -0.26 -25.38
CA PHE A 60 -0.12 -0.91 -24.42
C PHE A 60 -1.33 -1.58 -25.12
N ALA A 61 -1.35 -1.62 -26.45
CA ALA A 61 -2.39 -2.30 -27.20
C ALA A 61 -2.33 -3.82 -26.99
N THR A 62 -3.45 -4.42 -26.54
CA THR A 62 -3.57 -5.87 -26.31
C THR A 62 -4.62 -6.54 -27.20
N LYS A 63 -5.34 -5.75 -28.01
CA LYS A 63 -6.37 -6.19 -28.96
C LYS A 63 -5.85 -6.12 -30.38
N ASP A 64 -6.25 -7.08 -31.21
CA ASP A 64 -5.95 -7.13 -32.64
C ASP A 64 -4.46 -7.03 -33.02
N VAL A 65 -3.59 -7.40 -32.08
CA VAL A 65 -2.14 -7.45 -32.23
C VAL A 65 -1.63 -8.89 -32.21
N SER A 66 -0.40 -9.10 -32.70
CA SER A 66 0.29 -10.38 -32.57
C SER A 66 0.44 -10.84 -31.11
N ALA A 67 0.64 -12.14 -30.90
CA ALA A 67 0.86 -12.71 -29.57
C ALA A 67 2.09 -12.09 -28.87
N GLY A 68 3.20 -11.89 -29.61
CA GLY A 68 4.41 -11.24 -29.10
C GLY A 68 4.16 -9.79 -28.69
N ARG A 69 3.40 -9.03 -29.47
CA ARG A 69 3.06 -7.65 -29.12
C ARG A 69 2.12 -7.55 -27.92
N LYS A 70 1.13 -8.46 -27.83
CA LYS A 70 0.28 -8.58 -26.63
C LYS A 70 1.10 -8.90 -25.40
N HIS A 71 2.04 -9.84 -25.49
CA HIS A 71 2.94 -10.20 -24.39
C HIS A 71 3.74 -8.98 -23.89
N LEU A 72 4.40 -8.25 -24.80
CA LEU A 72 5.16 -7.05 -24.45
C LEU A 72 4.27 -5.93 -23.87
N ALA A 73 3.07 -5.73 -24.43
CA ALA A 73 2.11 -4.75 -23.91
C ALA A 73 1.69 -5.06 -22.47
N LEU A 74 1.47 -6.34 -22.13
CA LEU A 74 1.14 -6.76 -20.77
C LEU A 74 2.32 -6.57 -19.80
N LEU A 75 3.55 -6.89 -20.20
CA LEU A 75 4.73 -6.61 -19.37
C LEU A 75 4.93 -5.12 -19.13
N ARG A 76 4.67 -4.28 -20.14
CA ARG A 76 4.71 -2.82 -19.99
C ARG A 76 3.61 -2.33 -19.05
N HIS A 77 2.38 -2.83 -19.21
CA HIS A 77 1.27 -2.53 -18.30
C HIS A 77 1.64 -2.89 -16.86
N PHE A 78 2.20 -4.07 -16.63
CA PHE A 78 2.67 -4.46 -15.30
C PHE A 78 3.67 -3.45 -14.73
N ARG A 79 4.74 -3.15 -15.47
CA ARG A 79 5.84 -2.33 -14.96
C ARG A 79 5.48 -0.86 -14.76
N TYR A 80 4.67 -0.29 -15.65
CA TYR A 80 4.38 1.14 -15.69
C TYR A 80 3.02 1.53 -15.12
N THR A 81 2.10 0.57 -14.94
CA THR A 81 0.78 0.83 -14.39
C THR A 81 0.54 0.07 -13.09
N THR A 82 0.83 -1.24 -13.04
CA THR A 82 0.55 -2.06 -11.85
C THR A 82 1.57 -1.85 -10.74
N VAL A 83 2.86 -1.91 -11.06
CA VAL A 83 3.96 -1.80 -10.09
C VAL A 83 3.95 -0.49 -9.29
N PRO A 84 3.80 0.72 -9.91
CA PRO A 84 3.78 1.97 -9.15
C PRO A 84 2.71 2.01 -8.06
N TRP A 85 1.56 1.39 -8.33
CA TRP A 85 0.47 1.24 -7.36
C TRP A 85 0.84 0.27 -6.21
N MET A 86 1.55 -0.83 -6.51
CA MET A 86 2.03 -1.76 -5.47
C MET A 86 3.08 -1.13 -4.57
N GLU A 87 4.02 -0.38 -5.15
CA GLU A 87 5.10 0.34 -4.46
C GLU A 87 4.60 1.60 -3.74
N ALA A 88 3.35 2.01 -3.98
CA ALA A 88 2.76 3.16 -3.31
C ALA A 88 2.88 2.98 -1.79
N GLY A 89 3.54 3.93 -1.13
CA GLY A 89 3.86 3.84 0.30
C GLY A 89 5.31 3.47 0.62
N ASP A 90 6.17 3.23 -0.37
CA ASP A 90 7.58 2.91 -0.14
C ASP A 90 8.51 3.52 -1.21
N LEU A 91 9.10 4.68 -0.89
CA LEU A 91 10.06 5.37 -1.77
C LEU A 91 11.37 4.60 -1.98
N SER A 92 11.63 3.59 -1.14
CA SER A 92 12.86 2.79 -1.18
C SER A 92 12.66 1.41 -1.79
N SER A 93 11.46 1.11 -2.28
CA SER A 93 11.17 -0.20 -2.86
C SER A 93 12.01 -0.44 -4.11
N THR A 94 12.63 -1.61 -4.19
CA THR A 94 13.29 -2.14 -5.40
C THR A 94 12.40 -3.14 -6.12
N PHE A 95 11.15 -3.33 -5.67
CA PHE A 95 10.23 -4.36 -6.12
C PHE A 95 10.11 -4.41 -7.63
N GLY A 96 9.86 -3.28 -8.29
CA GLY A 96 9.67 -3.20 -9.73
C GLY A 96 10.87 -3.68 -10.54
N THR A 97 12.08 -3.50 -10.02
CA THR A 97 13.32 -3.99 -10.66
C THR A 97 13.51 -5.48 -10.37
N ASP A 98 13.38 -5.86 -9.10
CA ASP A 98 13.65 -7.22 -8.64
C ASP A 98 12.64 -8.22 -9.22
N ILE A 99 11.35 -7.87 -9.25
CA ILE A 99 10.31 -8.74 -9.77
C ILE A 99 10.44 -8.93 -11.29
N MET A 100 10.91 -7.92 -12.01
CA MET A 100 11.12 -8.02 -13.46
C MET A 100 12.34 -8.88 -13.80
N ARG A 101 13.42 -8.75 -13.02
CA ARG A 101 14.58 -9.67 -13.15
C ARG A 101 14.17 -11.11 -12.82
N LEU A 102 13.44 -11.29 -11.71
CA LEU A 102 12.95 -12.61 -11.30
C LEU A 102 12.01 -13.23 -12.35
N ALA A 103 11.18 -12.42 -13.01
CA ALA A 103 10.33 -12.90 -14.10
C ALA A 103 11.12 -13.34 -15.34
N GLN A 104 12.27 -12.72 -15.63
CA GLN A 104 13.16 -13.15 -16.72
C GLN A 104 13.81 -14.49 -16.41
N GLU A 105 14.15 -14.74 -15.14
CA GLU A 105 14.80 -15.98 -14.69
C GLU A 105 13.81 -17.12 -14.47
N HIS A 106 12.54 -16.81 -14.15
CA HIS A 106 11.52 -17.78 -13.80
C HIS A 106 10.25 -17.64 -14.65
N PRO A 107 10.08 -18.46 -15.72
CA PRO A 107 8.90 -18.42 -16.58
C PRO A 107 7.54 -18.52 -15.87
N PRO A 108 7.37 -19.30 -14.78
CA PRO A 108 6.11 -19.33 -14.04
C PRO A 108 5.76 -17.98 -13.39
N ILE A 109 6.74 -17.21 -12.93
CA ILE A 109 6.52 -15.87 -12.34
C ILE A 109 6.11 -14.89 -13.43
N GLN A 110 6.76 -14.94 -14.60
CA GLN A 110 6.35 -14.14 -15.75
C GLN A 110 4.90 -14.44 -16.18
N SER A 111 4.50 -15.73 -16.20
CA SER A 111 3.11 -16.10 -16.48
C SER A 111 2.14 -15.44 -15.52
N VAL A 112 2.41 -15.47 -14.21
CA VAL A 112 1.55 -14.83 -13.19
C VAL A 112 1.47 -13.31 -13.39
N ILE A 113 2.59 -12.67 -13.75
CA ILE A 113 2.62 -11.23 -14.06
C ILE A 113 1.75 -10.90 -15.27
N LEU A 114 1.85 -11.69 -16.35
CA LEU A 114 1.05 -11.51 -17.55
C LEU A 114 -0.44 -11.71 -17.25
N ASP A 115 -0.78 -12.72 -16.45
CA ASP A 115 -2.16 -13.01 -16.06
C ASP A 115 -2.74 -11.88 -15.22
N LEU A 116 -2.02 -11.41 -14.21
CA LEU A 116 -2.43 -10.26 -13.40
C LEU A 116 -2.67 -9.01 -14.28
N SER A 117 -1.75 -8.74 -15.20
CA SER A 117 -1.84 -7.58 -16.10
C SER A 117 -3.01 -7.70 -17.07
N ALA A 118 -3.23 -8.89 -17.64
CA ALA A 118 -4.35 -9.14 -18.54
C ALA A 118 -5.68 -8.94 -17.81
N ASN A 119 -5.79 -9.45 -16.58
CA ASN A 119 -6.96 -9.25 -15.73
C ASN A 119 -7.16 -7.76 -15.42
N GLN A 120 -6.13 -7.02 -15.01
CA GLN A 120 -6.26 -5.60 -14.72
C GLN A 120 -6.66 -4.78 -15.95
N VAL A 121 -6.04 -5.04 -17.12
CA VAL A 121 -6.42 -4.40 -18.39
C VAL A 121 -7.87 -4.69 -18.76
N ALA A 122 -8.32 -5.95 -18.58
CA ALA A 122 -9.69 -6.34 -18.84
C ALA A 122 -10.67 -5.57 -17.92
N LEU A 123 -10.35 -5.43 -16.63
CA LEU A 123 -11.15 -4.65 -15.68
C LEU A 123 -11.21 -3.17 -16.04
N ILE A 124 -10.06 -2.54 -16.34
CA ILE A 124 -9.97 -1.13 -16.74
C ILE A 124 -10.77 -0.86 -18.01
N ARG A 125 -10.68 -1.76 -19.00
CA ARG A 125 -11.36 -1.64 -20.29
C ARG A 125 -12.78 -2.22 -20.30
N GLN A 126 -13.29 -2.67 -19.15
CA GLN A 126 -14.60 -3.31 -18.98
C GLN A 126 -14.85 -4.49 -19.93
N GLN A 127 -13.82 -5.30 -20.15
CA GLN A 127 -13.86 -6.48 -21.03
C GLN A 127 -13.97 -7.75 -20.18
N ARG A 128 -14.90 -8.64 -20.55
CA ARG A 128 -15.04 -9.97 -19.96
C ARG A 128 -14.40 -11.00 -20.88
N ASP A 129 -13.07 -11.02 -20.94
CA ASP A 129 -12.37 -12.15 -21.53
C ASP A 129 -12.08 -13.16 -20.42
N ALA A 130 -12.63 -14.37 -20.55
CA ALA A 130 -12.39 -15.44 -19.59
C ALA A 130 -10.93 -15.91 -19.71
N ALA A 131 -10.12 -15.63 -18.69
CA ALA A 131 -8.79 -16.19 -18.57
C ALA A 131 -8.88 -17.68 -18.17
N ASP A 132 -8.08 -18.54 -18.82
CA ASP A 132 -7.99 -19.96 -18.48
C ASP A 132 -7.16 -20.18 -17.20
N GLY A 133 -7.80 -20.05 -16.04
CA GLY A 133 -7.15 -20.18 -14.72
C GLY A 133 -6.62 -21.58 -14.39
N GLN A 134 -6.96 -22.61 -15.17
CA GLN A 134 -6.53 -24.00 -14.91
C GLN A 134 -5.09 -24.25 -15.37
N THR A 135 -4.69 -23.66 -16.49
CA THR A 135 -3.32 -23.71 -17.02
C THR A 135 -2.33 -23.01 -16.07
N GLN A 136 -2.75 -21.88 -15.46
CA GLN A 136 -1.95 -21.11 -14.52
C GLN A 136 -1.65 -21.87 -13.22
N LYS A 137 -2.67 -22.44 -12.57
CA LYS A 137 -2.52 -23.23 -11.33
C LYS A 137 -1.54 -24.40 -11.49
N THR A 138 -1.48 -24.96 -12.70
CA THR A 138 -0.59 -26.08 -13.03
C THR A 138 0.87 -25.63 -13.12
N ARG A 139 1.15 -24.49 -13.79
CA ARG A 139 2.51 -23.93 -13.91
C ARG A 139 3.11 -23.50 -12.58
N MET A 140 2.30 -22.94 -11.69
CA MET A 140 2.78 -22.51 -10.39
C MET A 140 3.26 -23.70 -9.52
N ARG A 141 2.69 -24.91 -9.69
CA ARG A 141 3.04 -26.09 -8.87
C ARG A 141 4.51 -26.51 -8.99
N ALA A 142 5.20 -26.06 -10.04
CA ALA A 142 6.62 -26.31 -10.23
C ALA A 142 7.54 -25.36 -9.45
N LEU A 143 7.01 -24.27 -8.86
CA LEU A 143 7.79 -23.35 -8.03
C LEU A 143 7.88 -23.87 -6.60
N GLU A 144 9.05 -23.64 -5.97
CA GLU A 144 9.31 -23.97 -4.57
C GLU A 144 9.82 -22.73 -3.81
N GLY A 145 9.77 -22.79 -2.48
CA GLY A 145 10.37 -21.79 -1.59
C GLY A 145 9.88 -20.34 -1.81
N PRO A 146 10.77 -19.34 -1.75
CA PRO A 146 10.41 -17.92 -1.89
C PRO A 146 9.75 -17.59 -3.23
N ALA A 147 10.18 -18.21 -4.32
CA ALA A 147 9.62 -17.99 -5.66
C ALA A 147 8.13 -18.38 -5.73
N ARG A 148 7.77 -19.51 -5.09
CA ARG A 148 6.38 -19.94 -4.97
C ARG A 148 5.53 -18.92 -4.21
N ARG A 149 6.04 -18.43 -3.07
CA ARG A 149 5.34 -17.44 -2.24
C ARG A 149 5.12 -16.13 -2.99
N ILE A 150 6.10 -15.66 -3.77
CA ILE A 150 5.98 -14.48 -4.61
C ILE A 150 4.88 -14.67 -5.66
N ALA A 151 4.88 -15.81 -6.37
CA ALA A 151 3.87 -16.13 -7.37
C ALA A 151 2.46 -16.25 -6.77
N ASP A 152 2.32 -16.88 -5.60
CA ASP A 152 1.05 -16.99 -4.88
C ASP A 152 0.53 -15.61 -4.46
N SER A 153 1.41 -14.77 -3.90
CA SER A 153 1.07 -13.41 -3.47
C SER A 153 0.65 -12.53 -4.65
N LEU A 154 1.39 -12.53 -5.77
CA LEU A 154 0.98 -11.84 -7.01
C LEU A 154 -0.37 -12.33 -7.53
N SER A 155 -0.62 -13.64 -7.49
CA SER A 155 -1.90 -14.21 -7.92
C SER A 155 -3.06 -13.72 -7.03
N GLY A 156 -2.81 -13.58 -5.71
CA GLY A 156 -3.78 -13.02 -4.76
C GLY A 156 -4.20 -11.59 -5.07
N ILE A 157 -3.34 -10.80 -5.74
CA ILE A 157 -3.69 -9.43 -6.16
C ILE A 157 -4.81 -9.44 -7.20
N THR A 158 -4.80 -10.41 -8.11
CA THR A 158 -5.88 -10.58 -9.10
C THR A 158 -7.22 -10.81 -8.39
N GLU A 159 -7.22 -11.61 -7.31
CA GLU A 159 -8.42 -11.88 -6.52
C GLU A 159 -8.95 -10.62 -5.82
N TYR A 160 -8.09 -9.69 -5.38
CA TYR A 160 -8.54 -8.40 -4.85
C TYR A 160 -9.18 -7.51 -5.91
N LEU A 161 -8.57 -7.39 -7.09
CA LEU A 161 -9.08 -6.55 -8.18
C LEU A 161 -10.46 -7.01 -8.65
N GLN A 162 -10.70 -8.33 -8.61
CA GLN A 162 -11.97 -8.95 -8.98
C GLN A 162 -13.01 -8.98 -7.85
N SER A 163 -12.67 -8.52 -6.64
CA SER A 163 -13.55 -8.60 -5.48
C SER A 163 -13.75 -7.26 -4.77
N GLY A 164 -14.76 -7.21 -3.90
CA GLY A 164 -15.13 -6.01 -3.14
C GLY A 164 -14.38 -5.88 -1.83
N PRO A 165 -14.35 -4.67 -1.23
CA PRO A 165 -13.77 -4.43 0.10
C PRO A 165 -14.25 -5.41 1.18
N SER A 166 -15.53 -5.80 1.14
CA SER A 166 -16.12 -6.81 2.02
C SER A 166 -15.51 -8.22 1.88
N GLN A 167 -14.92 -8.55 0.72
CA GLN A 167 -14.33 -9.86 0.44
C GLN A 167 -12.81 -9.90 0.59
N TRP A 168 -12.13 -8.73 0.59
CA TRP A 168 -10.68 -8.65 0.64
C TRP A 168 -10.07 -9.37 1.85
N ARG A 169 -10.76 -9.39 3.00
CA ARG A 169 -10.28 -10.08 4.20
C ARG A 169 -9.98 -11.57 3.96
N SER A 170 -10.88 -12.28 3.29
CA SER A 170 -10.73 -13.71 3.05
C SER A 170 -9.51 -14.01 2.16
N ARG A 171 -9.21 -13.10 1.24
CA ARG A 171 -8.05 -13.15 0.35
C ARG A 171 -6.75 -12.83 1.08
N ALA A 172 -6.79 -11.88 2.01
CA ALA A 172 -5.65 -11.52 2.84
C ALA A 172 -5.29 -12.59 3.89
N ALA A 173 -6.23 -13.43 4.30
CA ALA A 173 -6.04 -14.48 5.31
C ALA A 173 -4.83 -15.38 5.04
N ARG A 174 -4.61 -15.77 3.78
CA ARG A 174 -3.47 -16.61 3.40
C ARG A 174 -2.14 -15.88 3.62
N GLU A 175 -1.98 -14.71 3.01
CA GLU A 175 -0.71 -13.97 3.06
C GLU A 175 -0.40 -13.42 4.44
N MET A 176 -1.41 -12.88 5.14
CA MET A 176 -1.24 -12.37 6.50
C MET A 176 -1.02 -13.50 7.52
N GLY A 177 -1.55 -14.71 7.27
CA GLY A 177 -1.26 -15.89 8.09
C GLY A 177 0.19 -16.39 7.98
N LEU A 178 0.91 -16.03 6.91
CA LEU A 178 2.33 -16.34 6.74
C LEU A 178 3.26 -15.29 7.39
N VAL A 179 2.71 -14.17 7.86
CA VAL A 179 3.47 -13.13 8.57
C VAL A 179 3.44 -13.45 10.05
N GLY A 180 4.63 -13.67 10.64
CA GLY A 180 4.77 -13.96 12.06
C GLY A 180 4.20 -12.83 12.94
N PRO A 181 3.72 -13.14 14.16
CA PRO A 181 3.06 -12.17 15.03
C PRO A 181 3.96 -11.00 15.47
N ASP A 182 5.28 -11.21 15.48
CA ASP A 182 6.30 -10.21 15.83
C ASP A 182 7.08 -9.69 14.61
N ALA A 183 6.74 -10.16 13.39
CA ALA A 183 7.42 -9.75 12.18
C ALA A 183 7.14 -8.27 11.88
N THR A 184 8.15 -7.57 11.36
CA THR A 184 8.00 -6.21 10.83
C THR A 184 8.07 -6.25 9.31
N ALA A 185 7.45 -5.29 8.63
CA ALA A 185 7.53 -5.20 7.18
C ALA A 185 9.00 -5.02 6.72
N LEU A 186 9.82 -4.32 7.50
CA LEU A 186 11.22 -4.06 7.17
C LEU A 186 12.12 -5.30 7.31
N SER A 187 11.74 -6.26 8.15
CA SER A 187 12.47 -7.54 8.27
C SER A 187 12.19 -8.53 7.13
N ILE A 188 11.23 -8.21 6.25
CA ILE A 188 10.94 -9.01 5.05
C ILE A 188 11.81 -8.49 3.92
N GLU A 189 12.40 -9.36 3.11
CA GLU A 189 13.19 -8.97 1.93
C GLU A 189 12.30 -8.68 0.71
N GLU A 190 12.80 -7.86 -0.23
CA GLU A 190 12.13 -7.70 -1.52
C GLU A 190 12.28 -8.98 -2.37
N PRO A 191 11.30 -9.30 -3.24
CA PRO A 191 10.08 -8.53 -3.57
C PRO A 191 8.89 -8.78 -2.61
N LEU A 192 9.04 -9.69 -1.64
CA LEU A 192 7.94 -10.06 -0.73
C LEU A 192 7.54 -8.94 0.22
N ARG A 193 8.47 -8.05 0.60
CA ARG A 193 8.18 -6.88 1.45
C ARG A 193 7.07 -6.02 0.86
N THR A 194 7.23 -5.58 -0.39
CA THR A 194 6.24 -4.74 -1.07
C THR A 194 4.90 -5.45 -1.21
N LEU A 195 4.92 -6.73 -1.57
CA LEU A 195 3.72 -7.56 -1.67
C LEU A 195 3.00 -7.70 -0.32
N CYS A 196 3.71 -8.04 0.76
CA CYS A 196 3.13 -8.17 2.10
C CYS A 196 2.53 -6.83 2.58
N LYS A 197 3.20 -5.70 2.29
CA LYS A 197 2.65 -4.37 2.58
C LYS A 197 1.34 -4.11 1.84
N LEU A 198 1.22 -4.54 0.58
CA LEU A 198 -0.01 -4.42 -0.19
C LEU A 198 -1.14 -5.31 0.39
N HIS A 199 -0.87 -6.60 0.64
CA HIS A 199 -1.85 -7.51 1.27
C HIS A 199 -2.33 -6.99 2.62
N SER A 200 -1.42 -6.45 3.43
CA SER A 200 -1.76 -5.82 4.71
C SER A 200 -2.68 -4.62 4.54
N ARG A 201 -2.44 -3.74 3.54
CA ARG A 201 -3.34 -2.61 3.27
C ARG A 201 -4.74 -3.06 2.87
N PHE A 202 -4.86 -4.13 2.08
CA PHE A 202 -6.15 -4.76 1.78
C PHE A 202 -6.85 -5.32 3.02
N ASP A 203 -6.11 -5.98 3.91
CA ASP A 203 -6.65 -6.46 5.19
C ASP A 203 -7.14 -5.30 6.08
N LEU A 204 -6.33 -4.26 6.27
CA LEU A 204 -6.70 -3.08 7.05
C LEU A 204 -7.95 -2.39 6.47
N ALA A 205 -7.99 -2.22 5.15
CA ALA A 205 -9.15 -1.65 4.45
C ALA A 205 -10.42 -2.50 4.68
N SER A 206 -10.32 -3.82 4.51
CA SER A 206 -11.43 -4.73 4.75
C SER A 206 -11.90 -4.71 6.21
N SER A 207 -10.96 -4.55 7.16
CA SER A 207 -11.23 -4.50 8.59
C SER A 207 -12.01 -3.24 8.98
N ILE A 208 -11.72 -2.11 8.33
CA ILE A 208 -12.48 -0.86 8.46
C ILE A 208 -13.93 -1.07 7.99
N ILE A 209 -14.10 -1.65 6.80
CA ILE A 209 -15.43 -1.87 6.19
C ILE A 209 -16.25 -2.88 7.00
N LEU A 210 -15.66 -4.02 7.34
CA LEU A 210 -16.33 -5.11 8.06
C LEU A 210 -16.47 -4.83 9.58
N ARG A 211 -15.82 -3.77 10.09
CA ARG A 211 -15.73 -3.46 11.53
C ARG A 211 -15.20 -4.64 12.35
N GLN A 212 -14.10 -5.22 11.86
CA GLN A 212 -13.46 -6.39 12.47
C GLN A 212 -12.00 -6.11 12.78
N ARG A 213 -11.44 -6.91 13.68
CA ARG A 213 -10.01 -6.86 13.99
C ARG A 213 -9.17 -7.29 12.76
N PRO A 214 -8.13 -6.54 12.37
CA PRO A 214 -7.28 -6.93 11.26
C PRO A 214 -6.47 -8.20 11.53
N LEU A 215 -6.16 -8.92 10.46
CA LEU A 215 -5.24 -10.05 10.43
C LEU A 215 -3.78 -9.57 10.47
N THR A 216 -3.51 -8.38 9.92
CA THR A 216 -2.19 -7.76 9.94
C THR A 216 -1.67 -7.65 11.37
N PRO A 217 -0.51 -8.25 11.70
CA PRO A 217 0.04 -8.17 13.05
C PRO A 217 0.33 -6.73 13.48
N ARG A 218 0.19 -6.46 14.78
CA ARG A 218 0.43 -5.12 15.34
C ARG A 218 1.87 -4.65 15.21
N SER A 219 2.82 -5.59 15.14
CA SER A 219 4.24 -5.33 14.89
C SER A 219 4.54 -4.99 13.43
N PHE A 220 3.63 -5.27 12.49
CA PHE A 220 3.96 -5.26 11.07
C PHE A 220 4.47 -3.90 10.57
N TYR A 221 3.79 -2.82 10.94
CA TYR A 221 4.24 -1.45 10.64
C TYR A 221 5.09 -0.83 11.77
N SER A 222 5.58 -1.63 12.73
CA SER A 222 6.41 -1.13 13.81
C SER A 222 7.62 -0.36 13.26
N PRO A 223 7.87 0.87 13.72
CA PRO A 223 8.97 1.70 13.23
C PRO A 223 10.33 1.27 13.83
N GLN A 224 10.38 0.24 14.68
CA GLN A 224 11.60 -0.22 15.35
C GLN A 224 12.75 -0.62 14.41
N GLY A 225 12.47 -0.92 13.14
CA GLY A 225 13.49 -1.24 12.13
C GLY A 225 14.05 -0.04 11.37
N PHE A 226 13.63 1.20 11.67
CA PHE A 226 14.28 2.39 11.14
C PHE A 226 15.60 2.67 11.91
N PRO A 227 16.64 3.25 11.26
CA PRO A 227 17.89 3.63 11.95
C PRO A 227 17.62 4.37 13.27
N PRO A 228 18.50 4.24 14.28
CA PRO A 228 18.17 4.27 15.71
C PRO A 228 17.66 5.61 16.27
N ALA A 229 17.55 6.65 15.46
CA ALA A 229 16.78 7.83 15.78
C ALA A 229 15.60 7.88 14.82
N TRP A 230 14.37 7.76 15.35
CA TRP A 230 13.18 8.22 14.63
C TRP A 230 13.51 9.60 14.06
N ASN A 231 13.69 9.65 12.75
CA ASN A 231 13.93 10.89 12.06
C ASN A 231 12.56 11.38 11.57
N PRO A 232 11.92 12.35 12.25
CA PRO A 232 10.69 12.94 11.73
C PRO A 232 10.88 13.47 10.31
N GLU A 233 12.09 13.87 9.92
CA GLU A 233 12.39 14.33 8.56
C GLU A 233 12.42 13.22 7.51
N CYS A 234 12.41 11.94 7.90
CA CYS A 234 12.36 10.83 6.94
C CYS A 234 10.89 10.55 6.52
N PRO A 235 10.53 10.76 5.24
CA PRO A 235 9.16 10.52 4.79
C PRO A 235 8.74 9.04 4.97
N GLY A 236 9.62 8.10 4.67
CA GLY A 236 9.32 6.66 4.85
C GLY A 236 8.99 6.30 6.30
N ALA A 237 9.73 6.87 7.27
CA ALA A 237 9.46 6.67 8.69
C ALA A 237 8.11 7.28 9.10
N ALA A 238 7.82 8.50 8.64
CA ALA A 238 6.54 9.16 8.93
C ALA A 238 5.34 8.36 8.39
N TYR A 239 5.46 7.76 7.19
CA TYR A 239 4.43 6.88 6.66
C TYR A 239 4.24 5.62 7.52
N LEU A 240 5.32 4.90 7.88
CA LEU A 240 5.19 3.71 8.73
C LEU A 240 4.53 4.03 10.06
N TRP A 241 4.85 5.16 10.69
CA TRP A 241 4.19 5.59 11.93
C TRP A 241 2.68 5.79 11.74
N SER A 242 2.24 6.40 10.64
CA SER A 242 0.81 6.57 10.37
C SER A 242 0.09 5.22 10.23
N MET A 243 0.71 4.26 9.54
CA MET A 243 0.18 2.91 9.35
C MET A 243 0.23 2.09 10.64
N HIS A 244 1.27 2.28 11.47
CA HIS A 244 1.36 1.71 12.81
C HIS A 244 0.21 2.18 13.68
N HIS A 245 -0.04 3.50 13.75
CA HIS A 245 -1.17 4.04 14.49
C HIS A 245 -2.51 3.49 14.03
N LEU A 246 -2.75 3.42 12.71
CA LEU A 246 -3.98 2.85 12.15
C LEU A 246 -4.15 1.37 12.56
N THR A 247 -3.09 0.57 12.42
CA THR A 247 -3.09 -0.86 12.76
C THR A 247 -3.38 -1.08 14.25
N VAL A 248 -2.75 -0.27 15.11
CA VAL A 248 -2.94 -0.32 16.56
C VAL A 248 -4.34 0.14 16.95
N ALA A 249 -4.85 1.21 16.35
CA ALA A 249 -6.19 1.73 16.61
C ALA A 249 -7.27 0.71 16.23
N LEU A 250 -7.16 0.06 15.07
CA LEU A 250 -8.08 -1.00 14.65
C LEU A 250 -8.08 -2.18 15.63
N HIS A 251 -6.90 -2.64 16.05
CA HIS A 251 -6.80 -3.67 17.08
C HIS A 251 -7.46 -3.26 18.39
N LEU A 252 -7.17 -2.05 18.85
CA LEU A 252 -7.64 -1.52 20.13
C LEU A 252 -9.16 -1.36 20.15
N VAL A 253 -9.75 -0.80 19.09
CA VAL A 253 -11.20 -0.57 18.97
C VAL A 253 -11.98 -1.89 18.94
N HIS A 254 -11.40 -2.95 18.36
CA HIS A 254 -12.06 -4.26 18.26
C HIS A 254 -11.70 -5.22 19.41
N ASP A 255 -10.65 -4.96 20.17
CA ASP A 255 -10.23 -5.78 21.30
C ASP A 255 -9.48 -4.95 22.35
N ALA A 256 -10.24 -4.37 23.28
CA ALA A 256 -9.72 -3.52 24.36
C ALA A 256 -8.89 -4.29 25.40
N SER A 257 -8.92 -5.63 25.40
CA SER A 257 -8.16 -6.46 26.33
C SER A 257 -6.66 -6.41 26.04
N LEU A 258 -6.30 -6.22 24.77
CA LEU A 258 -4.93 -6.23 24.30
C LEU A 258 -4.06 -5.14 24.96
N SER A 259 -2.85 -5.52 25.38
CA SER A 259 -1.80 -4.57 25.81
C SER A 259 -1.40 -3.68 24.64
N LEU A 260 -1.03 -2.42 24.85
CA LEU A 260 -0.54 -1.56 23.76
C LEU A 260 0.85 -1.97 23.29
N PRO A 261 1.15 -1.91 21.98
CA PRO A 261 2.48 -2.20 21.49
C PRO A 261 3.37 -0.99 21.74
N GLN A 262 4.65 -1.22 21.93
CA GLN A 262 5.66 -0.17 21.85
C GLN A 262 6.39 -0.26 20.51
N PRO A 263 6.87 0.87 19.95
CA PRO A 263 6.84 2.22 20.53
C PRO A 263 5.54 2.98 20.23
N LEU A 264 5.17 3.90 21.11
CA LEU A 264 4.24 5.00 20.81
C LEU A 264 4.98 6.34 20.91
N LEU A 265 4.60 7.32 20.09
CA LEU A 265 5.11 8.69 20.16
C LEU A 265 4.50 9.40 21.37
N GLN A 266 5.04 9.15 22.56
CA GLN A 266 4.58 9.79 23.80
C GLN A 266 5.69 10.68 24.36
N ASP A 267 5.33 11.90 24.74
CA ASP A 267 6.14 12.67 25.69
C ASP A 267 5.90 12.09 27.10
N SER A 268 6.98 11.88 27.86
CA SER A 268 6.98 11.26 29.20
C SER A 268 6.03 11.87 30.25
N MET A 269 5.35 12.96 29.90
CA MET A 269 4.43 13.73 30.76
C MET A 269 2.98 13.19 30.79
N CYS A 270 2.64 12.17 29.99
CA CYS A 270 1.25 11.65 29.87
C CYS A 270 1.09 10.18 30.31
N THR A 271 1.85 9.72 31.31
CA THR A 271 1.62 8.41 31.92
C THR A 271 0.33 8.42 32.74
N SER A 272 -0.68 7.65 32.30
CA SER A 272 -1.92 7.47 33.05
C SER A 272 -1.65 6.65 34.33
N PRO A 273 -2.25 6.99 35.48
CA PRO A 273 -2.11 6.22 36.72
C PRO A 273 -2.63 4.78 36.62
N ASN A 274 -3.49 4.48 35.62
CA ASN A 274 -4.00 3.14 35.35
C ASN A 274 -3.82 2.76 33.87
N PRO A 275 -2.60 2.36 33.43
CA PRO A 275 -2.27 2.14 32.02
C PRO A 275 -3.07 1.00 31.36
N GLY A 276 -3.67 0.10 32.15
CA GLY A 276 -4.47 -1.01 31.66
C GLY A 276 -5.91 -0.67 31.26
N THR A 277 -6.41 0.52 31.60
CA THR A 277 -7.82 0.90 31.33
C THR A 277 -8.04 1.27 29.86
N TRP A 278 -9.26 1.07 29.35
CA TRP A 278 -9.68 1.55 28.02
C TRP A 278 -9.33 3.03 27.82
N ALA A 279 -9.66 3.88 28.80
CA ALA A 279 -9.42 5.31 28.72
C ALA A 279 -7.92 5.66 28.61
N ALA A 280 -7.07 4.96 29.37
CA ALA A 280 -5.62 5.14 29.28
C ALA A 280 -5.07 4.67 27.92
N LYS A 281 -5.51 3.50 27.45
CA LYS A 281 -5.06 2.95 26.15
C LYS A 281 -5.49 3.85 24.99
N TRP A 282 -6.76 4.30 25.00
CA TRP A 282 -7.29 5.25 24.03
C TRP A 282 -6.49 6.55 24.04
N LEU A 283 -6.25 7.13 25.22
CA LEU A 283 -5.52 8.39 25.35
C LEU A 283 -4.07 8.26 24.86
N ALA A 284 -3.41 7.14 25.14
CA ALA A 284 -2.06 6.84 24.67
C ALA A 284 -1.97 6.80 23.14
N VAL A 285 -2.87 6.05 22.48
CA VAL A 285 -2.89 5.97 21.01
C VAL A 285 -3.30 7.30 20.39
N TRP A 286 -4.31 7.98 20.95
CA TRP A 286 -4.73 9.31 20.52
C TRP A 286 -3.57 10.31 20.60
N THR A 287 -2.90 10.41 21.76
CA THR A 287 -1.76 11.33 21.95
C THR A 287 -0.63 11.02 20.97
N SER A 288 -0.32 9.74 20.74
CA SER A 288 0.67 9.31 19.76
C SER A 288 0.32 9.72 18.33
N CYS A 289 -0.94 9.56 17.95
CA CYS A 289 -1.47 9.95 16.65
C CYS A 289 -1.41 11.48 16.45
N GLN A 290 -1.73 12.25 17.49
CA GLN A 290 -1.64 13.71 17.46
C GLN A 290 -0.20 14.21 17.43
N ALA A 291 0.69 13.59 18.22
CA ALA A 291 2.12 13.89 18.19
C ALA A 291 2.70 13.67 16.79
N TRP A 292 2.31 12.58 16.10
CA TRP A 292 2.67 12.39 14.69
C TRP A 292 2.19 13.55 13.82
N ARG A 293 0.92 13.97 13.96
CA ARG A 293 0.36 15.08 13.18
C ARG A 293 1.16 16.36 13.37
N ASP A 294 1.60 16.67 14.57
CA ASP A 294 2.34 17.90 14.85
C ASP A 294 3.81 17.82 14.44
N ARG A 295 4.43 16.65 14.60
CA ARG A 295 5.86 16.41 14.34
C ARG A 295 6.17 15.98 12.91
N ARG A 296 5.16 15.68 12.07
CA ARG A 296 5.40 15.25 10.68
C ARG A 296 6.17 16.33 9.89
N PRO A 297 7.10 15.90 9.03
CA PRO A 297 8.00 16.80 8.32
C PRO A 297 7.25 17.66 7.32
N ALA A 298 7.87 18.74 6.85
CA ALA A 298 7.24 19.67 5.91
C ALA A 298 6.77 18.97 4.63
N THR A 299 7.55 18.00 4.13
CA THR A 299 7.22 17.18 2.96
C THR A 299 5.96 16.31 3.14
N MET A 300 5.56 16.04 4.38
CA MET A 300 4.36 15.27 4.74
C MET A 300 3.13 16.16 5.02
N ARG A 301 3.24 17.48 4.90
CA ARG A 301 2.13 18.40 5.08
C ARG A 301 1.50 18.73 3.72
N PRO A 302 0.22 19.13 3.67
CA PRO A 302 -0.34 19.72 2.46
C PRO A 302 0.54 20.90 2.00
N ALA A 303 0.91 20.91 0.72
CA ALA A 303 1.58 22.03 0.08
C ALA A 303 0.62 23.22 -0.10
N LEU A 304 -0.65 22.92 -0.38
CA LEU A 304 -1.71 23.91 -0.54
C LEU A 304 -3.01 23.38 0.08
N ASP A 305 -3.73 24.25 0.78
CA ASP A 305 -5.07 23.98 1.31
C ASP A 305 -6.07 24.88 0.57
N MET A 306 -6.59 24.41 -0.57
CA MET A 306 -7.46 25.19 -1.46
C MET A 306 -8.86 25.38 -0.87
N GLY A 307 -9.25 24.53 0.09
CA GLY A 307 -10.55 24.64 0.76
C GLY A 307 -10.77 25.95 1.51
N ASN A 308 -9.69 26.64 1.91
CA ASN A 308 -9.78 27.96 2.55
C ASN A 308 -9.67 29.14 1.54
N LEU A 309 -9.17 28.88 0.33
CA LEU A 309 -8.89 29.90 -0.70
C LEU A 309 -10.04 30.05 -1.71
N GLU A 310 -10.76 28.97 -1.99
CA GLU A 310 -11.88 28.92 -2.95
C GLU A 310 -13.24 28.71 -2.25
N ALA A 311 -13.34 29.05 -0.96
CA ALA A 311 -14.60 29.00 -0.22
C ALA A 311 -15.59 30.04 -0.77
N ASP A 312 -16.34 29.65 -1.80
CA ASP A 312 -17.53 30.35 -2.29
C ASP A 312 -18.62 30.41 -1.20
N ALA A 313 -19.67 31.20 -1.45
CA ALA A 313 -20.81 31.40 -0.55
C ALA A 313 -21.52 30.11 -0.10
N ASP A 314 -21.24 28.97 -0.74
CA ASP A 314 -21.79 27.64 -0.44
C ASP A 314 -20.68 26.66 0.03
N ALA A 315 -19.84 27.11 0.96
CA ALA A 315 -18.69 26.34 1.49
C ALA A 315 -19.07 24.98 2.12
N ASP A 316 -20.35 24.78 2.47
CA ASP A 316 -20.87 23.51 2.96
C ASP A 316 -21.14 22.48 1.84
N ALA A 317 -21.25 22.92 0.58
CA ALA A 317 -21.47 22.07 -0.59
C ALA A 317 -20.18 21.47 -1.16
N SER A 318 -19.02 22.11 -0.93
CA SER A 318 -17.73 21.68 -1.48
C SER A 318 -16.97 20.76 -0.52
N LEU A 319 -16.09 19.92 -1.08
CA LEU A 319 -15.15 19.12 -0.31
C LEU A 319 -13.80 19.86 -0.24
N PRO A 320 -13.13 19.88 0.93
CA PRO A 320 -11.85 20.56 1.06
C PRO A 320 -10.80 19.88 0.20
N VAL A 321 -10.07 20.66 -0.60
CA VAL A 321 -9.00 20.13 -1.46
C VAL A 321 -7.63 20.44 -0.85
N GLN A 322 -6.92 19.38 -0.47
CA GLN A 322 -5.55 19.45 0.04
C GLN A 322 -4.59 18.84 -0.99
N LEU A 323 -3.64 19.65 -1.44
CA LEU A 323 -2.62 19.19 -2.39
C LEU A 323 -1.39 18.71 -1.63
N TYR A 324 -0.94 17.50 -1.96
CA TYR A 324 0.27 16.89 -1.41
C TYR A 324 1.36 16.83 -2.46
N THR A 325 2.62 16.95 -2.01
CA THR A 325 3.80 16.91 -2.90
C THR A 325 4.07 15.52 -3.46
N HIS A 326 3.60 14.46 -2.80
CA HIS A 326 3.78 13.08 -3.25
C HIS A 326 2.74 12.13 -2.62
N ALA A 327 2.50 10.98 -3.27
CA ALA A 327 1.51 9.96 -2.87
C ALA A 327 1.67 9.51 -1.41
N LEU A 328 2.92 9.28 -0.98
CA LEU A 328 3.25 8.84 0.39
C LEU A 328 2.72 9.81 1.46
N ALA A 329 2.71 11.12 1.19
CA ALA A 329 2.21 12.12 2.13
C ALA A 329 0.69 12.09 2.21
N MET A 330 0.02 12.03 1.07
CA MET A 330 -1.44 11.89 1.03
C MET A 330 -1.89 10.62 1.78
N GLN A 331 -1.27 9.47 1.50
CA GLN A 331 -1.59 8.19 2.14
C GLN A 331 -1.36 8.22 3.65
N ALA A 332 -0.23 8.79 4.11
CA ALA A 332 0.06 8.90 5.53
C ALA A 332 -0.95 9.81 6.27
N ASN A 333 -1.36 10.92 5.64
CA ASN A 333 -2.38 11.79 6.23
C ASN A 333 -3.77 11.12 6.17
N ALA A 334 -4.12 10.39 5.12
CA ALA A 334 -5.36 9.61 5.07
C ALA A 334 -5.42 8.56 6.21
N ALA A 335 -4.31 7.83 6.45
CA ALA A 335 -4.20 6.91 7.58
C ALA A 335 -4.37 7.63 8.94
N TYR A 336 -3.82 8.84 9.08
CA TYR A 336 -4.06 9.69 10.26
C TYR A 336 -5.53 10.03 10.45
N HIS A 337 -6.21 10.56 9.42
CA HIS A 337 -7.62 10.92 9.55
C HIS A 337 -8.51 9.70 9.84
N LEU A 338 -8.23 8.56 9.23
CA LEU A 338 -8.91 7.29 9.51
C LEU A 338 -8.70 6.84 10.96
N CYS A 339 -7.45 6.84 11.43
CA CYS A 339 -7.12 6.52 12.82
C CYS A 339 -7.89 7.43 13.80
N SER A 340 -7.90 8.74 13.55
CA SER A 340 -8.64 9.69 14.37
C SER A 340 -10.15 9.44 14.35
N LEU A 341 -10.76 9.11 13.20
CA LEU A 341 -12.19 8.77 13.12
C LEU A 341 -12.55 7.52 13.93
N LEU A 342 -11.73 6.48 13.83
CA LEU A 342 -11.90 5.24 14.58
C LEU A 342 -11.80 5.50 16.09
N LEU A 343 -10.81 6.27 16.53
CA LEU A 343 -10.65 6.63 17.93
C LEU A 343 -11.78 7.53 18.42
N LEU A 344 -12.20 8.54 17.65
CA LEU A 344 -13.31 9.42 18.02
C LEU A 344 -14.63 8.67 18.18
N ALA A 345 -14.85 7.58 17.43
CA ALA A 345 -16.02 6.73 17.60
C ALA A 345 -16.05 6.03 18.98
N GLY A 346 -14.88 5.72 19.54
CA GLY A 346 -14.72 5.07 20.84
C GLY A 346 -14.36 6.00 22.01
N LYS A 347 -14.46 7.33 21.84
CA LYS A 347 -13.96 8.29 22.85
C LYS A 347 -14.57 8.03 24.24
N PRO A 348 -13.75 7.86 25.30
CA PRO A 348 -14.25 7.65 26.66
C PRO A 348 -15.08 8.86 27.15
N ARG A 349 -16.31 8.62 27.59
CA ARG A 349 -17.30 9.66 27.94
C ARG A 349 -16.84 10.61 29.05
N LEU A 350 -16.12 10.10 30.05
CA LEU A 350 -15.69 10.87 31.23
C LEU A 350 -14.36 11.61 31.03
N LEU A 351 -13.75 11.51 29.84
CA LEU A 351 -12.50 12.17 29.52
C LEU A 351 -12.80 13.64 29.14
N HIS A 352 -13.08 14.46 30.17
CA HIS A 352 -13.42 15.88 30.05
C HIS A 352 -12.22 16.79 29.77
N ARG A 353 -11.01 16.23 29.63
CA ARG A 353 -9.81 17.01 29.32
C ARG A 353 -10.01 17.70 27.97
N ARG A 354 -10.25 19.01 27.98
CA ARG A 354 -10.08 19.85 26.78
C ARG A 354 -8.65 19.61 26.33
N LEU A 355 -8.46 18.86 25.26
CA LEU A 355 -7.14 18.68 24.68
C LEU A 355 -6.69 20.07 24.15
N PRO A 356 -5.65 20.68 24.76
CA PRO A 356 -5.21 22.01 24.35
C PRO A 356 -4.72 21.99 22.89
N GLY A 357 -5.10 22.98 22.08
CA GLY A 357 -4.60 23.15 20.70
C GLY A 357 -5.26 22.32 19.60
N LEU A 358 -6.30 21.53 19.88
CA LEU A 358 -6.80 20.47 18.97
C LEU A 358 -8.31 20.54 18.64
N ALA A 359 -8.90 21.74 18.56
CA ALA A 359 -10.34 21.90 18.30
C ALA A 359 -10.80 21.20 17.00
N ALA A 360 -10.05 21.37 15.90
CA ALA A 360 -10.37 20.73 14.62
C ALA A 360 -10.09 19.22 14.61
N ALA A 361 -8.97 18.77 15.18
CA ALA A 361 -8.63 17.35 15.25
C ALA A 361 -9.57 16.53 16.16
N SER A 362 -10.39 17.20 16.99
CA SER A 362 -11.43 16.53 17.77
C SER A 362 -12.77 16.45 17.02
N SER A 363 -12.88 17.07 15.84
CA SER A 363 -14.11 17.12 15.04
C SER A 363 -14.19 15.94 14.08
N ARG A 364 -15.18 15.05 14.31
CA ARG A 364 -15.48 13.95 13.39
C ARG A 364 -15.77 14.44 11.97
N GLY A 365 -16.63 15.46 11.84
CA GLY A 365 -17.00 16.03 10.55
C GLY A 365 -15.83 16.65 9.78
N TRP A 366 -14.82 17.17 10.48
CA TRP A 366 -13.58 17.62 9.84
C TRP A 366 -12.84 16.45 9.17
N HIS A 367 -12.59 15.37 9.90
CA HIS A 367 -11.92 14.19 9.33
C HIS A 367 -12.71 13.53 8.19
N VAL A 368 -14.04 13.45 8.30
CA VAL A 368 -14.92 12.92 7.23
C VAL A 368 -14.75 13.74 5.95
N ARG A 369 -14.92 15.06 6.03
CA ARG A 369 -14.81 15.95 4.87
C ARG A 369 -13.40 15.93 4.28
N THR A 370 -12.36 15.94 5.12
CA THR A 370 -10.98 15.89 4.63
C THR A 370 -10.67 14.58 3.90
N LEU A 371 -11.11 13.42 4.41
CA LEU A 371 -10.91 12.15 3.70
C LEU A 371 -11.65 12.09 2.38
N ALA A 372 -12.91 12.52 2.36
CA ALA A 372 -13.69 12.58 1.11
C ALA A 372 -13.05 13.54 0.11
N GLY A 373 -12.57 14.71 0.56
CA GLY A 373 -11.87 15.69 -0.27
C GLY A 373 -10.53 15.17 -0.82
N MET A 374 -9.69 14.56 0.01
CA MET A 374 -8.45 13.90 -0.42
C MET A 374 -8.71 12.88 -1.53
N ALA A 375 -9.70 12.01 -1.35
CA ALA A 375 -10.04 10.99 -2.34
C ALA A 375 -10.64 11.59 -3.62
N CYS A 376 -11.54 12.59 -3.49
CA CYS A 376 -12.19 13.22 -4.65
C CYS A 376 -11.25 14.11 -5.46
N ALA A 377 -10.20 14.65 -4.85
CA ALA A 377 -9.15 15.43 -5.52
C ALA A 377 -8.03 14.55 -6.11
N ASN A 378 -8.06 13.23 -5.88
CA ASN A 378 -7.05 12.33 -6.40
C ASN A 378 -7.43 11.78 -7.78
N ASP A 379 -6.68 12.19 -8.81
CA ASP A 379 -6.83 11.70 -10.19
C ASP A 379 -5.71 10.74 -10.62
N LEU A 380 -4.72 10.50 -9.77
CA LEU A 380 -3.55 9.68 -10.10
C LEU A 380 -3.78 8.22 -9.69
N ALA A 381 -3.65 7.30 -10.66
CA ALA A 381 -3.92 5.88 -10.50
C ALA A 381 -3.04 5.25 -9.40
N GLU A 382 -1.76 5.63 -9.36
CA GLU A 382 -0.76 5.15 -8.41
C GLU A 382 -1.02 5.59 -6.96
N GLN A 383 -1.88 6.59 -6.75
CA GLN A 383 -2.18 7.11 -5.42
C GLN A 383 -3.35 6.39 -4.74
N TRP A 384 -4.11 5.58 -5.48
CA TRP A 384 -5.28 4.87 -4.98
C TRP A 384 -4.93 3.69 -4.07
N ASP A 385 -4.79 3.97 -2.78
CA ASP A 385 -4.50 2.96 -1.75
C ASP A 385 -5.78 2.22 -1.29
N PRO A 386 -5.75 0.90 -1.02
CA PRO A 386 -6.91 0.19 -0.45
C PRO A 386 -7.46 0.83 0.84
N VAL A 387 -6.59 1.35 1.70
CA VAL A 387 -6.98 2.07 2.92
C VAL A 387 -7.66 3.39 2.59
N LEU A 388 -7.22 4.11 1.55
CA LEU A 388 -7.91 5.31 1.07
C LEU A 388 -9.30 4.99 0.53
N VAL A 389 -9.45 3.88 -0.21
CA VAL A 389 -10.76 3.39 -0.67
C VAL A 389 -11.70 3.14 0.51
N ALA A 390 -11.23 2.41 1.53
CA ALA A 390 -12.02 2.19 2.74
C ALA A 390 -12.35 3.49 3.48
N GLY A 391 -11.42 4.46 3.50
CA GLY A 391 -11.62 5.77 4.08
C GLY A 391 -12.69 6.59 3.35
N LEU A 392 -12.69 6.59 2.02
CA LEU A 392 -13.73 7.23 1.20
C LEU A 392 -15.09 6.60 1.50
N LEU A 393 -15.20 5.26 1.48
CA LEU A 393 -16.46 4.56 1.74
C LEU A 393 -16.97 4.80 3.17
N LEU A 394 -16.07 4.84 4.15
CA LEU A 394 -16.42 5.17 5.54
C LEU A 394 -16.94 6.61 5.66
N ALA A 395 -16.22 7.57 5.07
CA ALA A 395 -16.59 8.98 5.09
C ALA A 395 -17.92 9.23 4.37
N ALA A 396 -18.13 8.59 3.22
CA ALA A 396 -19.34 8.71 2.40
C ALA A 396 -20.64 8.40 3.16
N ARG A 397 -20.58 7.53 4.18
CA ARG A 397 -21.74 7.21 5.04
C ARG A 397 -22.20 8.40 5.89
N GLU A 398 -21.32 9.35 6.17
CA GLU A 398 -21.60 10.56 6.94
C GLU A 398 -21.79 11.80 6.03
N VAL A 399 -21.74 11.63 4.71
CA VAL A 399 -22.00 12.71 3.73
C VAL A 399 -23.49 12.89 3.50
N THR A 400 -24.00 14.08 3.80
CA THR A 400 -25.43 14.43 3.69
C THR A 400 -25.74 15.36 2.52
N HIS A 401 -24.78 16.17 2.07
CA HIS A 401 -25.01 17.15 1.02
C HIS A 401 -25.03 16.50 -0.39
N PRO A 402 -26.07 16.72 -1.23
CA PRO A 402 -26.18 16.09 -2.55
C PRO A 402 -24.96 16.29 -3.46
N ALA A 403 -24.41 17.51 -3.53
CA ALA A 403 -23.24 17.78 -4.36
C ALA A 403 -21.99 16.97 -3.91
N GLN A 404 -21.85 16.75 -2.60
CA GLN A 404 -20.75 15.93 -2.06
C GLN A 404 -20.99 14.44 -2.35
N GLN A 405 -22.25 13.97 -2.30
CA GLN A 405 -22.61 12.61 -2.71
C GLN A 405 -22.26 12.37 -4.19
N ASP A 406 -22.57 13.33 -5.06
CA ASP A 406 -22.25 13.26 -6.49
C ASP A 406 -20.75 13.30 -6.77
N ALA A 407 -20.00 14.10 -6.00
CA ALA A 407 -18.53 14.09 -6.04
C ALA A 407 -17.97 12.71 -5.67
N VAL A 408 -18.50 12.07 -4.62
CA VAL A 408 -18.12 10.71 -4.21
C VAL A 408 -18.45 9.68 -5.30
N ARG A 409 -19.64 9.71 -5.90
CA ARG A 409 -20.00 8.82 -7.03
C ARG A 409 -19.00 8.94 -8.18
N THR A 410 -18.69 10.18 -8.55
CA THR A 410 -17.77 10.50 -9.65
C THR A 410 -16.36 10.03 -9.32
N CYS A 411 -15.93 10.22 -8.07
CA CYS A 411 -14.66 9.72 -7.54
C CYS A 411 -14.55 8.19 -7.65
N VAL A 412 -15.56 7.44 -7.17
CA VAL A 412 -15.56 5.96 -7.26
C VAL A 412 -15.51 5.50 -8.71
N ARG A 413 -16.25 6.14 -9.63
CA ARG A 413 -16.19 5.83 -11.06
C ARG A 413 -14.80 6.07 -11.66
N ARG A 414 -14.15 7.20 -11.33
CA ARG A 414 -12.79 7.54 -11.80
C ARG A 414 -11.76 6.53 -11.28
N MET A 415 -11.79 6.24 -9.98
CA MET A 415 -10.92 5.22 -9.36
C MET A 415 -11.01 3.88 -10.09
N ARG A 416 -12.24 3.42 -10.40
CA ARG A 416 -12.47 2.16 -11.12
C ARG A 416 -11.85 2.16 -12.50
N ALA A 417 -12.06 3.25 -13.25
CA ALA A 417 -11.50 3.41 -14.59
C ALA A 417 -9.96 3.49 -14.58
N ALA A 418 -9.37 4.08 -13.55
CA ALA A 418 -7.93 4.28 -13.45
C ALA A 418 -7.16 3.02 -13.00
N THR A 419 -7.74 2.22 -12.10
CA THR A 419 -7.00 1.16 -11.38
C THR A 419 -7.50 -0.25 -11.64
N GLY A 420 -8.75 -0.40 -12.09
CA GLY A 420 -9.46 -1.69 -12.08
C GLY A 420 -9.93 -2.13 -10.68
N ILE A 421 -9.58 -1.42 -9.61
CA ILE A 421 -10.12 -1.64 -8.27
C ILE A 421 -11.58 -1.20 -8.29
N GLY A 422 -12.50 -2.10 -7.93
CA GLY A 422 -13.91 -1.75 -7.73
C GLY A 422 -14.91 -2.33 -8.71
N VAL A 423 -14.59 -3.46 -9.35
CA VAL A 423 -15.61 -4.42 -9.85
C VAL A 423 -16.34 -5.15 -8.70
N GLY A 424 -15.85 -5.00 -7.47
CA GLY A 424 -16.59 -5.43 -6.29
C GLY A 424 -17.02 -4.32 -5.35
N VAL A 425 -16.82 -3.04 -5.67
CA VAL A 425 -17.24 -1.91 -4.81
C VAL A 425 -18.73 -1.56 -5.02
N GLU A 426 -19.38 -2.18 -6.01
CA GLU A 426 -20.78 -1.97 -6.37
C GLU A 426 -21.73 -2.28 -5.22
N GLY A 427 -21.43 -3.30 -4.42
CA GLY A 427 -22.23 -3.63 -3.25
C GLY A 427 -22.20 -2.48 -2.23
N GLU A 428 -20.99 -2.03 -1.89
CA GLU A 428 -20.79 -0.93 -0.94
C GLU A 428 -21.34 0.40 -1.47
N VAL A 429 -21.27 0.65 -2.78
CA VAL A 429 -21.91 1.82 -3.42
C VAL A 429 -23.42 1.71 -3.33
N ALA A 430 -24.01 0.56 -3.67
CA ALA A 430 -25.46 0.36 -3.59
C ALA A 430 -25.97 0.57 -2.15
N GLU A 431 -25.22 0.13 -1.14
CA GLU A 431 -25.53 0.42 0.27
C GLU A 431 -25.48 1.92 0.59
N LEU A 432 -24.49 2.65 0.09
CA LEU A 432 -24.41 4.10 0.24
C LEU A 432 -25.60 4.80 -0.44
N GLU A 433 -25.99 4.34 -1.63
CA GLU A 433 -27.15 4.87 -2.34
C GLU A 433 -28.45 4.69 -1.59
N ALA A 434 -28.66 3.49 -1.02
CA ALA A 434 -29.82 3.21 -0.20
C ALA A 434 -29.84 4.11 1.05
N LEU A 435 -28.68 4.32 1.68
CA LEU A 435 -28.54 5.18 2.86
C LEU A 435 -28.86 6.65 2.54
N TRP A 436 -28.32 7.18 1.44
CA TRP A 436 -28.60 8.54 1.00
C TRP A 436 -30.04 8.73 0.53
N GLY A 437 -30.64 7.70 -0.07
CA GLY A 437 -32.06 7.70 -0.45
C GLY A 437 -33.00 7.73 0.75
N ALA A 438 -32.71 6.94 1.79
CA ALA A 438 -33.48 6.93 3.03
C ALA A 438 -33.47 8.29 3.74
N GLY A 439 -32.32 8.98 3.74
CA GLY A 439 -32.18 10.32 4.33
C GLY A 439 -32.93 11.44 3.60
N ARG A 440 -33.44 11.19 2.37
CA ARG A 440 -34.31 12.14 1.64
C ARG A 440 -35.80 11.92 1.91
N CYS A 441 -36.17 10.78 2.49
CA CYS A 441 -37.56 10.40 2.79
C CYS A 441 -37.94 10.56 4.27
N ALA A 442 -36.96 10.88 5.13
CA ALA A 442 -37.14 11.25 6.53
C ALA A 442 -37.01 12.77 6.68
#